data_AF-A0A2E6KLD1-F1
#
_entry.id   AF-A0A2E6KLD1-F1
#
_cell.length_a   1.000
_cell.length_b   1.000
_cell.length_c   1.000
_cell.angle_alpha   90.00
_cell.angle_beta   90.00
_cell.angle_gamma   90.00
#
_symmetry.space_group_name_H-M   'P 1'
#
loop_
_entity.id
_entity.type
_entity.pdbx_description
1 polymer ?
#
loop_
_entity_poly.entity_id
_entity_poly.type
_entity_poly.pdbx_seq_one_letter_code
_entity_poly.pdbx_strand_id
1 'polypeptide(L)'
;MKKSLFAITGLLTLATNASVMAASGEQSSGGLPQLNPETFTSQIFWLFVFFIILYAIMSYVALPKVSNVLERRREKVSNDLEDAKNLKEEALKLKETYESALAESHSEIKDLMKNIHDTVAKNNFDAHQSLTRELQELQTATEVAIENGKEKALKDLRDSATSIALELAGKLGNIAVNDNDAVEAVIAAQRKLDDAA
;
A
#
# COMPACT_ATOMS: atom_id res chain seq x y z
N MET A 1 39.67 -45.85 9.73
CA MET A 1 40.29 -46.15 11.04
C MET A 1 39.24 -46.73 11.97
N LYS A 2 39.45 -47.99 12.38
CA LYS A 2 38.94 -48.70 13.58
C LYS A 2 37.56 -48.30 14.14
N LYS A 3 36.58 -49.21 14.01
CA LYS A 3 35.98 -50.01 15.10
C LYS A 3 34.80 -50.84 14.58
N SER A 4 34.57 -51.98 15.25
CA SER A 4 33.47 -52.94 15.05
C SER A 4 33.68 -54.07 14.03
N LEU A 5 34.89 -54.61 14.00
CA LEU A 5 35.17 -56.02 13.68
C LEU A 5 34.95 -56.84 14.97
N PHE A 6 33.72 -57.24 15.32
CA PHE A 6 33.53 -58.15 16.48
C PHE A 6 32.26 -59.03 16.45
N ALA A 7 31.48 -59.04 15.37
CA ALA A 7 30.20 -59.74 15.34
C ALA A 7 30.19 -61.10 14.61
N ILE A 8 31.32 -61.58 14.07
CA ILE A 8 31.37 -62.81 13.25
C ILE A 8 32.12 -63.96 13.94
N THR A 9 32.78 -63.73 15.07
CA THR A 9 33.55 -64.75 15.82
C THR A 9 32.80 -65.24 17.06
N GLY A 10 31.48 -65.40 16.98
CA GLY A 10 30.64 -65.93 18.05
C GLY A 10 29.87 -67.20 17.69
N LEU A 11 30.05 -67.73 16.46
CA LEU A 11 29.24 -68.84 15.92
C LEU A 11 30.04 -70.14 15.71
N LEU A 12 31.29 -70.25 16.19
CA LEU A 12 32.12 -71.44 15.93
C LEU A 12 32.69 -72.15 17.19
N THR A 13 32.29 -71.77 18.40
CA THR A 13 32.82 -72.37 19.63
C THR A 13 31.74 -72.75 20.63
N LEU A 14 30.69 -73.43 20.16
CA LEU A 14 29.77 -74.16 21.03
C LEU A 14 29.34 -75.49 20.40
N ALA A 15 30.30 -76.26 19.90
CA ALA A 15 30.10 -77.65 19.46
C ALA A 15 31.10 -78.62 20.12
N THR A 16 31.78 -78.23 21.20
CA THR A 16 32.80 -79.06 21.87
C THR A 16 32.41 -79.60 23.24
N ASN A 17 31.20 -79.31 23.74
CA ASN A 17 30.72 -79.84 25.03
C ASN A 17 29.47 -80.73 24.90
N ALA A 18 29.24 -81.33 23.74
CA ALA A 18 28.15 -82.30 23.52
C ALA A 18 28.61 -83.77 23.62
N SER A 19 29.69 -84.05 24.35
CA SER A 19 30.31 -85.39 24.44
C SER A 19 30.68 -85.82 25.86
N VAL A 20 30.05 -85.25 26.89
CA VAL A 20 30.21 -85.73 28.26
C VAL A 20 28.84 -86.15 28.81
N MET A 21 28.75 -87.43 29.14
CA MET A 21 27.58 -88.19 29.63
C MET A 21 26.56 -88.65 28.57
N ALA A 22 27.06 -89.45 27.62
CA ALA A 22 26.29 -90.57 27.09
C ALA A 22 26.87 -91.87 27.67
N ALA A 23 26.53 -92.20 28.92
CA ALA A 23 26.78 -93.52 29.48
C ALA A 23 25.85 -93.82 30.66
N SER A 24 25.27 -95.03 30.61
CA SER A 24 24.45 -95.79 31.57
C SER A 24 23.01 -95.35 31.84
N GLY A 25 22.06 -96.20 31.41
CA GLY A 25 20.72 -96.28 32.02
C GLY A 25 19.59 -96.72 31.07
N GLU A 26 19.57 -98.02 30.74
CA GLU A 26 18.42 -98.87 30.35
C GLU A 26 17.39 -98.47 29.28
N GLN A 27 17.00 -99.50 28.53
CA GLN A 27 16.18 -99.48 27.33
C GLN A 27 14.74 -99.87 27.69
N SER A 28 13.75 -99.03 27.41
CA SER A 28 12.37 -99.48 27.19
C SER A 28 11.51 -98.45 26.46
N SER A 29 10.92 -98.91 25.35
CA SER A 29 9.72 -98.38 24.68
C SER A 29 9.78 -97.04 23.94
N GLY A 30 10.15 -97.13 22.65
CA GLY A 30 9.41 -96.53 21.53
C GLY A 30 9.02 -95.05 21.61
N GLY A 31 9.91 -94.17 21.13
CA GLY A 31 9.59 -92.78 20.80
C GLY A 31 10.83 -92.01 20.37
N LEU A 32 10.67 -90.98 19.53
CA LEU A 32 11.78 -90.08 19.21
C LEU A 32 12.32 -89.51 20.55
N PRO A 33 13.64 -89.57 20.84
CA PRO A 33 14.18 -89.16 22.14
C PRO A 33 13.94 -87.69 22.51
N GLN A 34 13.52 -86.86 21.55
CA GLN A 34 13.08 -85.48 21.74
C GLN A 34 11.67 -85.32 22.35
N LEU A 35 10.88 -86.41 22.41
CA LEU A 35 9.50 -86.41 22.91
C LEU A 35 9.35 -87.12 24.26
N ASN A 36 10.46 -87.34 24.97
CA ASN A 36 10.43 -87.93 26.30
C ASN A 36 9.74 -86.98 27.30
N PRO A 37 8.60 -87.36 27.91
CA PRO A 37 7.80 -86.45 28.75
C PRO A 37 8.50 -86.01 30.04
N GLU A 38 9.56 -86.70 30.48
CA GLU A 38 10.33 -86.33 31.66
C GLU A 38 11.14 -85.02 31.49
N THR A 39 11.56 -84.69 30.27
CA THR A 39 12.34 -83.45 30.02
C THR A 39 11.46 -82.21 29.83
N PHE A 40 10.16 -82.39 29.58
CA PHE A 40 9.22 -81.30 29.34
C PHE A 40 9.06 -80.38 30.55
N THR A 41 9.08 -80.89 31.78
CA THR A 41 8.96 -80.04 32.99
C THR A 41 10.10 -79.05 33.12
N SER A 42 11.35 -79.49 32.87
CA SER A 42 12.53 -78.61 32.92
C SER A 42 12.51 -77.58 31.78
N GLN A 43 12.11 -78.00 30.58
CA GLN A 43 12.01 -77.11 29.43
C GLN A 43 10.93 -76.04 29.60
N ILE A 44 9.77 -76.40 30.15
CA ILE A 44 8.69 -75.46 30.47
C ILE A 44 9.12 -74.49 31.58
N PHE A 45 9.83 -74.96 32.61
CA PHE A 45 10.37 -74.10 33.66
C PHE A 45 11.32 -73.04 33.10
N TRP A 46 12.33 -73.44 32.31
CA TRP A 46 13.25 -72.49 31.70
C TRP A 46 12.58 -71.57 30.67
N LEU A 47 11.64 -72.09 29.88
CA LEU A 47 10.82 -71.27 28.98
C LEU A 47 10.10 -70.18 29.75
N PHE A 48 9.49 -70.51 30.89
CA PHE A 48 8.80 -69.54 31.73
C PHE A 48 9.76 -68.48 32.32
N VAL A 49 10.94 -68.91 32.79
CA VAL A 49 11.98 -67.99 33.30
C VAL A 49 12.43 -67.01 32.21
N PHE A 50 12.81 -67.50 31.02
CA PHE A 50 13.22 -66.64 29.91
C PHE A 50 12.06 -65.76 29.40
N PHE A 51 10.83 -66.29 29.40
CA PHE A 51 9.64 -65.53 29.02
C PHE A 51 9.40 -64.37 29.98
N ILE A 52 9.49 -64.57 31.30
CA ILE A 52 9.36 -63.50 32.29
C ILE A 52 10.48 -62.47 32.12
N ILE A 53 11.73 -62.91 31.94
CA ILE A 53 12.85 -61.99 31.75
C ILE A 53 12.64 -61.14 30.50
N LEU A 54 12.27 -61.76 29.37
CA LEU A 54 11.98 -61.05 28.12
C LEU A 54 10.77 -60.12 28.27
N TYR A 55 9.71 -60.56 28.95
CA TYR A 55 8.53 -59.75 29.24
C TYR A 55 8.88 -58.52 30.08
N ALA A 56 9.70 -58.69 31.12
CA ALA A 56 10.15 -57.59 31.96
C ALA A 56 10.98 -56.56 31.16
N ILE A 57 11.90 -57.03 30.31
CA ILE A 57 12.68 -56.17 29.42
C ILE A 57 11.77 -55.42 28.43
N MET A 58 10.84 -56.11 27.79
CA MET A 58 9.90 -55.49 26.85
C MET A 58 8.97 -54.49 27.53
N SER A 59 8.45 -54.82 28.70
CA SER A 59 7.59 -53.94 29.48
C SER A 59 8.35 -52.67 29.89
N TYR A 60 9.61 -52.80 30.33
CA TYR A 60 10.39 -51.66 30.80
C TYR A 60 11.00 -50.83 29.67
N VAL A 61 11.25 -51.39 28.47
CA VAL A 61 11.93 -50.68 27.37
C VAL A 61 10.99 -50.31 26.23
N ALA A 62 10.08 -51.19 25.82
CA ALA A 62 9.24 -50.96 24.65
C ALA A 62 8.05 -50.02 24.96
N LEU A 63 7.37 -50.22 26.09
CA LEU A 63 6.23 -49.39 26.50
C LEU A 63 6.60 -47.90 26.65
N PRO A 64 7.67 -47.51 27.38
CA PRO A 64 8.00 -46.10 27.49
C PRO A 64 8.43 -45.49 26.16
N LYS A 65 9.08 -46.25 25.26
CA LYS A 65 9.45 -45.73 23.93
C LYS A 65 8.21 -45.39 23.09
N VAL A 66 7.20 -46.25 23.07
CA VAL A 66 5.95 -46.00 22.34
C VAL A 66 5.16 -44.85 22.97
N SER A 67 5.09 -44.80 24.30
CA SER A 67 4.44 -43.70 25.03
C SER A 67 5.09 -42.35 24.73
N ASN A 68 6.42 -42.26 24.73
CA ASN A 68 7.15 -41.03 24.39
C ASN A 68 6.82 -40.54 22.97
N VAL A 69 6.76 -41.44 21.98
CA VAL A 69 6.42 -41.05 20.59
C VAL A 69 4.99 -40.54 20.50
N LEU A 70 4.05 -41.19 21.20
CA LEU A 70 2.65 -40.76 21.21
C LEU A 70 2.50 -39.40 21.89
N GLU A 71 3.19 -39.18 23.00
CA GLU A 71 3.17 -37.91 23.72
C GLU A 71 3.77 -36.78 22.88
N ARG A 72 4.94 -37.01 22.25
CA ARG A 72 5.56 -36.06 21.32
C ARG A 72 4.64 -35.67 20.17
N ARG A 73 3.87 -36.63 19.65
CA ARG A 73 2.89 -36.35 18.58
C ARG A 73 1.72 -35.52 19.11
N ARG A 74 1.20 -35.84 20.30
CA ARG A 74 0.12 -35.06 20.94
C ARG A 74 0.57 -33.63 21.22
N GLU A 75 1.74 -33.48 21.81
CA GLU A 75 2.38 -32.19 22.10
C GLU A 75 2.53 -31.37 20.81
N LYS A 76 3.09 -31.98 19.75
CA LYS A 76 3.22 -31.31 18.46
C LYS A 76 1.88 -30.86 17.88
N VAL A 77 0.87 -31.73 17.87
CA VAL A 77 -0.46 -31.39 17.35
C VAL A 77 -1.12 -30.28 18.18
N SER A 78 -0.94 -30.30 19.51
CA SER A 78 -1.46 -29.25 20.39
C SER A 78 -0.80 -27.91 20.07
N ASN A 79 0.53 -27.90 19.94
CA ASN A 79 1.29 -26.69 19.61
C ASN A 79 0.93 -26.17 18.22
N ASP A 80 0.87 -27.04 17.20
CA ASP A 80 0.47 -26.67 15.84
C ASP A 80 -0.95 -26.07 15.81
N LEU A 81 -1.88 -26.57 16.63
CA LEU A 81 -3.24 -26.02 16.77
C LEU A 81 -3.28 -24.68 17.50
N GLU A 82 -2.44 -24.50 18.52
CA GLU A 82 -2.31 -23.24 19.24
C GLU A 82 -1.69 -22.15 18.34
N ASP A 83 -0.61 -22.48 17.64
CA ASP A 83 0.03 -21.61 16.67
C ASP A 83 -0.95 -21.23 15.55
N ALA A 84 -1.72 -22.18 15.02
CA ALA A 84 -2.74 -21.90 14.01
C ALA A 84 -3.85 -20.96 14.53
N LYS A 85 -4.24 -21.08 15.81
CA LYS A 85 -5.20 -20.16 16.43
C LYS A 85 -4.60 -18.76 16.60
N ASN A 86 -3.37 -18.65 17.08
CA ASN A 86 -2.67 -17.39 17.26
C ASN A 86 -2.49 -16.66 15.92
N LEU A 87 -2.01 -17.37 14.89
CA LEU A 87 -1.87 -16.82 13.54
C LEU A 87 -3.21 -16.38 12.95
N LYS A 88 -4.29 -17.12 13.21
CA LYS A 88 -5.63 -16.71 12.79
C LYS A 88 -6.08 -15.43 13.50
N GLU A 89 -5.84 -15.33 14.81
CA GLU A 89 -6.19 -14.13 15.59
C GLU A 89 -5.38 -12.91 15.13
N GLU A 90 -4.08 -13.07 14.91
CA GLU A 90 -3.21 -12.02 14.36
C GLU A 90 -3.67 -11.58 12.97
N ALA A 91 -4.02 -12.53 12.09
CA ALA A 91 -4.54 -12.22 10.75
C ALA A 91 -5.86 -11.45 10.81
N LEU A 92 -6.75 -11.79 11.76
CA LEU A 92 -8.00 -11.05 11.96
C LEU A 92 -7.74 -9.63 12.48
N LYS A 93 -6.85 -9.46 13.46
CA LYS A 93 -6.45 -8.13 13.97
C LYS A 93 -5.81 -7.27 12.89
N LEU A 94 -4.93 -7.87 12.08
CA LEU A 94 -4.29 -7.18 10.96
C LEU A 94 -5.32 -6.78 9.90
N LYS A 95 -6.28 -7.67 9.61
CA LYS A 95 -7.37 -7.38 8.69
C LYS A 95 -8.23 -6.21 9.18
N GLU A 96 -8.61 -6.21 10.45
CA GLU A 96 -9.39 -5.11 11.06
C GLU A 96 -8.63 -3.79 11.01
N THR A 97 -7.33 -3.80 11.35
CA THR A 97 -6.47 -2.62 11.28
C THR A 97 -6.34 -2.10 9.86
N TYR A 98 -6.18 -3.01 8.89
CA TYR A 98 -6.10 -2.67 7.47
C TYR A 98 -7.42 -2.07 6.94
N GLU A 99 -8.56 -2.68 7.27
CA GLU A 99 -9.89 -2.17 6.91
C GLU A 99 -10.15 -0.79 7.53
N SER A 100 -9.77 -0.59 8.79
CA SER A 100 -9.86 0.71 9.47
C SER A 100 -8.96 1.76 8.81
N ALA A 101 -7.71 1.41 8.47
CA ALA A 101 -6.80 2.33 7.79
C ALA A 101 -7.30 2.73 6.39
N LEU A 102 -7.94 1.80 5.68
CA LEU A 102 -8.53 2.07 4.38
C LEU A 102 -9.77 2.97 4.49
N ALA A 103 -10.61 2.75 5.51
CA ALA A 103 -11.75 3.61 5.81
C ALA A 103 -11.32 5.04 6.17
N GLU A 104 -10.29 5.19 7.02
CA GLU A 104 -9.72 6.49 7.38
C GLU A 104 -9.16 7.21 6.16
N SER A 105 -8.35 6.52 5.35
CA SER A 105 -7.79 7.09 4.11
C SER A 105 -8.89 7.57 3.15
N HIS A 106 -9.98 6.82 3.03
CA HIS A 106 -11.12 7.23 2.21
C HIS A 106 -11.84 8.46 2.77
N SER A 107 -11.95 8.56 4.10
CA SER A 107 -12.51 9.75 4.77
C SER A 107 -11.61 10.98 4.53
N GLU A 108 -10.31 10.83 4.74
CA GLU A 108 -9.32 11.90 4.48
C GLU A 108 -9.34 12.36 3.02
N ILE A 109 -9.42 11.43 2.06
CA ILE A 109 -9.53 11.76 0.63
C ILE A 109 -10.81 12.56 0.36
N LYS A 110 -11.93 12.17 0.96
CA LYS A 110 -13.21 12.87 0.78
C LYS A 110 -13.14 14.29 1.33
N ASP A 111 -12.56 14.46 2.52
CA ASP A 111 -12.38 15.77 3.15
C ASP A 111 -11.40 16.64 2.37
N LEU A 112 -10.29 16.06 1.89
CA LEU A 112 -9.34 16.74 1.02
C LEU A 112 -9.99 17.18 -0.29
N MET A 113 -10.76 16.31 -0.95
CA MET A 113 -11.47 16.64 -2.18
C MET A 113 -12.48 17.76 -1.97
N LYS A 114 -13.20 17.76 -0.84
CA LYS A 114 -14.10 18.85 -0.48
C LYS A 114 -13.33 20.15 -0.29
N ASN A 115 -12.23 20.14 0.47
CA ASN A 115 -11.40 21.32 0.69
C ASN A 115 -10.80 21.87 -0.61
N ILE A 116 -10.35 20.98 -1.52
CA ILE A 116 -9.88 21.37 -2.86
C ILE A 116 -11.01 22.04 -3.64
N HIS A 117 -12.20 21.44 -3.66
CA HIS A 117 -13.35 22.01 -4.37
C HIS A 117 -13.71 23.39 -3.83
N ASP A 118 -13.81 23.54 -2.52
CA ASP A 118 -14.14 24.82 -1.85
C ASP A 118 -13.06 25.87 -2.11
N THR A 119 -11.77 25.49 -2.06
CA THR A 119 -10.63 26.38 -2.34
C THR A 119 -10.62 26.83 -3.80
N VAL A 120 -10.85 25.90 -4.75
CA VAL A 120 -10.91 26.21 -6.18
C VAL A 120 -12.11 27.11 -6.49
N ALA A 121 -13.28 26.82 -5.91
CA ALA A 121 -14.47 27.65 -6.08
C ALA A 121 -14.24 29.07 -5.57
N LYS A 122 -13.62 29.21 -4.38
CA LYS A 122 -13.25 30.51 -3.81
C LYS A 122 -12.23 31.25 -4.67
N ASN A 123 -11.15 30.59 -5.09
CA ASN A 123 -10.12 31.20 -5.93
C ASN A 123 -10.69 31.66 -7.28
N ASN A 124 -11.57 30.89 -7.89
CA ASN A 124 -12.25 31.28 -9.13
C ASN A 124 -13.15 32.50 -8.90
N PHE A 125 -13.93 32.52 -7.80
CA PHE A 125 -14.76 33.66 -7.46
C PHE A 125 -13.92 34.93 -7.25
N ASP A 126 -12.85 34.84 -6.46
CA ASP A 126 -11.95 35.96 -6.17
C ASP A 126 -11.27 36.46 -7.45
N ALA A 127 -10.79 35.56 -8.32
CA ALA A 127 -10.19 35.90 -9.61
C ALA A 127 -11.20 36.55 -10.59
N HIS A 128 -12.43 36.03 -10.64
CA HIS A 128 -13.49 36.65 -11.44
C HIS A 128 -13.85 38.04 -10.91
N GLN A 129 -13.89 38.23 -9.60
CA GLN A 129 -14.19 39.52 -8.99
C GLN A 129 -13.07 40.54 -9.28
N SER A 130 -11.81 40.14 -9.13
CA SER A 130 -10.67 41.02 -9.43
C SER A 130 -10.62 41.38 -10.91
N LEU A 131 -10.82 40.40 -11.81
CA LEU A 131 -10.85 40.65 -13.25
C LEU A 131 -12.01 41.57 -13.63
N THR A 132 -13.20 41.36 -13.06
CA THR A 132 -14.36 42.23 -13.30
C THR A 132 -14.07 43.67 -12.89
N ARG A 133 -13.42 43.86 -11.74
CA ARG A 133 -13.04 45.18 -11.25
C ARG A 133 -12.01 45.85 -12.17
N GLU A 134 -10.98 45.12 -12.58
CA GLU A 134 -9.96 45.61 -13.51
C GLU A 134 -10.57 46.00 -14.87
N LEU A 135 -11.50 45.19 -15.39
CA LEU A 135 -12.22 45.50 -16.62
C LEU A 135 -13.09 46.76 -16.48
N GLN A 136 -13.76 46.96 -15.35
CA GLN A 136 -14.54 48.18 -15.09
C GLN A 136 -13.65 49.44 -14.99
N GLU A 137 -12.51 49.32 -14.32
CA GLU A 137 -11.51 50.40 -14.22
C GLU A 137 -10.95 50.76 -15.60
N LEU A 138 -10.57 49.74 -16.39
CA LEU A 138 -10.09 49.92 -17.76
C LEU A 138 -11.16 50.52 -18.68
N GLN A 139 -12.41 50.06 -18.58
CA GLN A 139 -13.52 50.60 -19.36
C GLN A 139 -13.72 52.09 -19.05
N THR A 140 -13.74 52.46 -17.76
CA THR A 140 -13.88 53.85 -17.33
C THR A 140 -12.72 54.71 -17.82
N ALA A 141 -11.48 54.22 -17.70
CA ALA A 141 -10.30 54.92 -18.20
C ALA A 141 -10.33 55.11 -19.72
N THR A 142 -10.79 54.10 -20.46
CA THR A 142 -10.94 54.15 -21.92
C THR A 142 -12.03 55.15 -22.33
N GLU A 143 -13.16 55.19 -21.63
CA GLU A 143 -14.25 56.16 -21.87
C GLU A 143 -13.74 57.60 -21.71
N VAL A 144 -12.99 57.87 -20.64
CA VAL A 144 -12.37 59.19 -20.40
C VAL A 144 -11.34 59.52 -21.47
N ALA A 145 -10.51 58.56 -21.89
CA ALA A 145 -9.53 58.77 -22.96
C ALA A 145 -10.18 59.05 -24.31
N ILE A 146 -11.28 58.37 -24.63
CA ILE A 146 -12.08 58.62 -25.84
C ILE A 146 -12.66 60.03 -25.81
N GLU A 147 -13.21 60.45 -24.68
CA GLU A 147 -13.82 61.79 -24.57
C GLU A 147 -12.77 62.90 -24.71
N ASN A 148 -11.62 62.77 -24.03
CA ASN A 148 -10.49 63.69 -24.21
C ASN A 148 -9.97 63.68 -25.66
N GLY A 149 -9.95 62.51 -26.31
CA GLY A 149 -9.57 62.35 -27.71
C GLY A 149 -10.51 63.07 -28.67
N LYS A 150 -11.83 62.99 -28.43
CA LYS A 150 -12.83 63.75 -29.20
C LYS A 150 -12.66 65.25 -29.01
N GLU A 151 -12.50 65.72 -27.78
CA GLU A 151 -12.31 67.14 -27.49
C GLU A 151 -11.06 67.68 -28.20
N LYS A 152 -9.95 66.93 -28.14
CA LYS A 152 -8.73 67.29 -28.86
C LYS A 152 -8.93 67.29 -30.38
N ALA A 153 -9.60 66.28 -30.95
CA ALA A 153 -9.86 66.23 -32.38
C ALA A 153 -10.75 67.39 -32.85
N LEU A 154 -11.77 67.78 -32.07
CA LEU A 154 -12.62 68.94 -32.34
C LEU A 154 -11.82 70.24 -32.28
N LYS A 155 -10.93 70.38 -31.30
CA LYS A 155 -10.02 71.53 -31.19
C LYS A 155 -9.07 71.61 -32.38
N ASP A 156 -8.41 70.51 -32.74
CA ASP A 156 -7.48 70.45 -33.87
C ASP A 156 -8.19 70.76 -35.21
N LEU A 157 -9.45 70.32 -35.36
CA LEU A 157 -10.30 70.66 -36.50
C LEU A 157 -10.62 72.16 -36.55
N ARG A 158 -10.97 72.77 -35.41
CA ARG A 158 -11.23 74.22 -35.31
C ARG A 158 -9.99 75.06 -35.61
N ASP A 159 -8.84 74.65 -35.09
CA ASP A 159 -7.56 75.33 -35.33
C ASP A 159 -7.17 75.23 -36.82
N SER A 160 -7.35 74.04 -37.43
CA SER A 160 -7.11 73.84 -38.87
C SER A 160 -8.07 74.65 -39.74
N ALA A 161 -9.37 74.68 -39.41
CA ALA A 161 -10.37 75.48 -40.13
C ALA A 161 -10.06 76.97 -40.05
N THR A 162 -9.64 77.47 -38.88
CA THR A 162 -9.25 78.86 -38.67
C THR A 162 -8.00 79.21 -39.49
N SER A 163 -6.99 78.34 -39.50
CA SER A 163 -5.79 78.52 -40.33
C SER A 163 -6.12 78.58 -41.82
N ILE A 164 -6.98 77.68 -42.32
CA ILE A 164 -7.42 77.68 -43.72
C ILE A 164 -8.20 78.96 -44.04
N ALA A 165 -9.10 79.39 -43.15
CA ALA A 165 -9.88 80.62 -43.33
C ALA A 165 -8.98 81.87 -43.37
N LEU A 166 -7.98 81.96 -42.49
CA LEU A 166 -6.98 83.05 -42.48
C LEU A 166 -6.13 83.04 -43.75
N GLU A 167 -5.68 81.87 -44.21
CA GLU A 167 -4.91 81.77 -45.46
C GLU A 167 -5.76 82.21 -46.67
N LEU A 168 -7.04 81.81 -46.72
CA LEU A 168 -7.97 82.20 -47.78
C LEU A 168 -8.26 83.71 -47.75
N ALA A 169 -8.49 84.27 -46.57
CA ALA A 169 -8.72 85.71 -46.36
C ALA A 169 -7.49 86.53 -46.73
N GLY A 170 -6.28 86.07 -46.37
CA GLY A 170 -5.02 86.70 -46.76
C GLY A 170 -4.79 86.69 -48.28
N LYS A 171 -5.13 85.59 -48.97
CA LYS A 171 -5.03 85.48 -50.43
C LYS A 171 -6.07 86.31 -51.18
N LEU A 172 -7.28 86.49 -50.64
CA LEU A 172 -8.32 87.32 -51.26
C LEU A 172 -8.21 88.82 -50.91
N GLY A 173 -7.68 89.16 -49.73
CA GLY A 173 -7.83 90.49 -49.14
C GLY A 173 -6.69 91.49 -49.36
N ASN A 174 -5.43 91.07 -49.47
CA ASN A 174 -4.25 91.97 -49.47
C ASN A 174 -4.33 93.14 -48.45
N ILE A 175 -4.94 92.91 -47.27
CA ILE A 175 -5.03 93.87 -46.17
C ILE A 175 -4.70 93.10 -44.89
N ALA A 176 -3.70 93.58 -44.15
CA ALA A 176 -3.26 93.03 -42.88
C ALA A 176 -4.37 93.22 -41.83
N VAL A 177 -5.00 92.12 -41.42
CA VAL A 177 -5.92 92.10 -40.28
C VAL A 177 -5.16 91.48 -39.10
N ASN A 178 -5.25 92.15 -37.94
CA ASN A 178 -4.52 91.81 -36.71
C ASN A 178 -5.18 90.60 -36.03
N ASP A 179 -4.36 89.69 -35.48
CA ASP A 179 -4.75 88.34 -35.00
C ASP A 179 -5.93 88.31 -34.01
N ASN A 180 -6.19 89.40 -33.27
CA ASN A 180 -7.27 89.44 -32.29
C ASN A 180 -8.68 89.55 -32.91
N ASP A 181 -8.86 90.29 -34.00
CA ASP A 181 -10.19 90.53 -34.59
C ASP A 181 -10.73 89.31 -35.34
N ALA A 182 -9.83 88.49 -35.91
CA ALA A 182 -10.20 87.26 -36.61
C ALA A 182 -10.68 86.16 -35.66
N VAL A 183 -10.04 86.04 -34.49
CA VAL A 183 -10.45 85.07 -33.45
C VAL A 183 -11.83 85.43 -32.88
N GLU A 184 -12.11 86.72 -32.67
CA GLU A 184 -13.40 87.18 -32.14
C GLU A 184 -14.55 86.99 -33.16
N ALA A 185 -14.31 87.24 -34.45
CA ALA A 185 -15.30 87.01 -35.50
C ALA A 185 -15.66 85.52 -35.68
N VAL A 186 -14.67 84.62 -35.57
CA VAL A 186 -14.91 83.16 -35.65
C VAL A 186 -15.66 82.67 -34.41
N ILE A 187 -15.34 83.17 -33.21
CA ILE A 187 -16.08 82.85 -31.98
C ILE A 187 -17.53 83.35 -32.06
N ALA A 188 -17.77 84.55 -32.58
CA ALA A 188 -19.10 85.11 -32.74
C ALA A 188 -19.95 84.36 -33.78
N ALA A 189 -19.34 83.86 -34.86
CA ALA A 189 -20.03 83.03 -35.85
C ALA A 189 -20.39 81.64 -35.29
N GLN A 190 -19.49 81.03 -34.51
CA GLN A 190 -19.76 79.75 -33.85
C GLN A 190 -20.93 79.84 -32.87
N ARG A 191 -20.99 80.91 -32.07
CA ARG A 191 -22.04 81.13 -31.06
C ARG A 191 -23.44 81.26 -31.67
N LYS A 192 -23.55 81.86 -32.86
CA LYS A 192 -24.81 81.96 -33.61
C LYS A 192 -25.26 80.64 -34.24
N LEU A 193 -24.35 79.68 -34.42
CA LEU A 193 -24.67 78.35 -34.93
C LEU A 193 -25.17 77.42 -33.81
N ASP A 194 -24.62 77.54 -32.59
CA ASP A 194 -25.08 76.78 -31.43
C ASP A 194 -26.43 77.28 -30.86
N ASP A 195 -26.75 78.58 -30.94
CA ASP A 195 -28.07 79.11 -30.55
C ASP A 195 -29.20 78.77 -31.56
N ALA A 196 -28.85 78.26 -32.75
CA ALA A 196 -29.78 77.91 -33.82
C ALA A 196 -30.07 76.40 -33.95
N ALA A 197 -29.40 75.56 -33.13
CA ALA A 197 -29.59 74.12 -33.03
C ALA A 197 -30.34 73.76 -31.73
#